data_AF-A0A0E2E3G1-F1
#
_entry.id   AF-A0A0E2E3G1-F1
#
_cell.length_a   1.000
_cell.length_b   1.000
_cell.length_c   1.000
_cell.angle_alpha   90.00
_cell.angle_beta   90.00
_cell.angle_gamma   90.00
#
_symmetry.space_group_name_H-M   'P 1'
#
loop_
_entity.id
_entity.type
_entity.pdbx_description
1 polymer ?
#
loop_
_entity_poly.entity_id
_entity_poly.type
_entity_poly.pdbx_seq_one_letter_code
_entity_poly.pdbx_strand_id
1 'polypeptide(L)' 'MLLAEYDYDTDIAVQRAEERQIAFAEGIEQGIEQGIEQGFADGSYQTKLETARLMKEENCEISFIQKMTGLSKEEVENI' A
#
# COMPACT_ATOMS: atom_id res chain seq x y z
N MET A 1 12.71 5.98 57.46
CA MET A 1 13.12 5.96 56.05
C MET A 1 12.47 4.72 55.44
N LEU A 2 11.38 4.89 54.69
CA LEU A 2 10.71 3.78 54.00
C LEU A 2 11.37 3.66 52.63
N LEU A 3 12.27 2.67 52.48
CA LEU A 3 12.71 2.21 51.17
C LEU A 3 11.52 1.43 50.61
N ALA A 4 10.77 2.03 49.68
CA ALA A 4 9.86 1.25 48.86
C ALA A 4 10.73 0.22 48.12
N GLU A 5 10.51 -1.07 48.37
CA GLU A 5 11.12 -2.14 47.59
C GLU A 5 10.64 -1.96 46.15
N TYR A 6 11.56 -1.49 45.30
CA TYR A 6 11.30 -1.26 43.90
C TYR A 6 11.24 -2.63 43.21
N ASP A 7 10.05 -3.00 42.74
CA ASP A 7 9.79 -4.30 42.12
C ASP A 7 10.21 -4.30 40.64
N TYR A 8 11.51 -4.51 40.43
CA TYR A 8 12.12 -4.60 39.10
C TYR A 8 11.51 -5.70 38.22
N ASP A 9 10.99 -6.78 38.81
CA ASP A 9 10.38 -7.87 38.05
C ASP A 9 9.06 -7.42 37.41
N THR A 10 8.27 -6.64 38.14
CA THR A 10 7.05 -6.03 37.62
C THR A 10 7.34 -5.05 36.48
N ASP A 11 8.36 -4.20 36.61
CA ASP A 11 8.70 -3.24 35.55
C ASP A 11 9.16 -3.91 34.25
N ILE A 12 9.97 -4.96 34.34
CA ILE A 12 10.41 -5.73 33.18
C ILE A 12 9.22 -6.39 32.47
N ALA A 13 8.25 -6.88 33.24
CA ALA A 13 7.04 -7.48 32.68
C ALA A 13 6.16 -6.44 31.96
N VAL A 14 6.02 -5.24 32.54
CA VAL A 14 5.28 -4.12 31.94
C VAL A 14 5.94 -3.66 30.64
N GLN A 15 7.26 -3.42 30.64
CA GLN A 15 7.99 -2.99 29.44
C GLN A 15 7.84 -3.99 28.28
N ARG A 16 7.96 -5.29 28.54
CA ARG A 16 7.77 -6.32 27.50
C ARG A 16 6.34 -6.38 26.98
N ALA A 17 5.35 -6.10 27.83
CA ALA A 17 3.96 -6.04 27.41
C ALA A 17 3.70 -4.82 26.51
N GLU A 18 4.26 -3.67 26.87
CA GLU A 18 4.21 -2.44 26.07
C GLU A 18 4.93 -2.61 24.73
N GLU A 19 6.15 -3.16 24.71
CA GLU A 19 6.90 -3.46 23.49
C GLU A 19 6.12 -4.37 22.54
N ARG A 20 5.44 -5.40 23.06
CA ARG A 20 4.59 -6.29 22.25
C ARG A 20 3.39 -5.56 21.68
N GLN A 21 2.77 -4.67 22.45
CA GLN A 21 1.65 -3.87 21.96
C GLN A 21 2.08 -2.91 20.86
N ILE A 22 3.22 -2.26 21.03
CA ILE A 22 3.80 -1.36 20.02
C ILE A 22 4.12 -2.16 18.76
N ALA A 23 4.87 -3.26 18.86
CA ALA A 23 5.21 -4.09 17.71
C ALA A 23 3.98 -4.64 16.97
N PHE A 24 2.92 -4.98 17.70
CA PHE A 24 1.65 -5.40 17.10
C PHE A 24 0.95 -4.24 16.38
N ALA A 25 0.91 -3.06 16.98
CA ALA A 25 0.33 -1.86 16.37
C ALA A 25 1.09 -1.45 15.11
N GLU A 26 2.43 -1.40 15.16
CA GLU A 26 3.30 -1.13 14.01
C GLU A 26 3.09 -2.15 12.90
N GLY A 27 2.96 -3.45 13.23
CA GLY A 27 2.70 -4.49 12.24
C GLY A 27 1.34 -4.32 11.54
N ILE A 28 0.31 -3.89 12.26
CA ILE A 28 -0.99 -3.56 11.66
C ILE A 28 -0.87 -2.34 10.75
N GLU A 29 -0.22 -1.27 11.22
CA GLU A 29 -0.04 -0.03 10.46
C GLU A 29 0.69 -0.29 9.14
N GLN A 30 1.83 -1.01 9.19
CA GLN A 30 2.58 -1.41 8.00
C GLN A 30 1.74 -2.26 7.04
N GLY A 31 0.96 -3.20 7.56
CA GLY A 31 0.08 -4.04 6.73
C GLY A 31 -1.01 -3.23 6.03
N ILE A 32 -1.60 -2.24 6.71
CA ILE A 32 -2.60 -1.34 6.14
C ILE A 32 -1.95 -0.44 5.07
N GLU A 33 -0.81 0.16 5.37
CA GLU A 33 -0.10 1.04 4.43
C GLU A 33 0.26 0.31 3.14
N GLN A 34 0.88 -0.87 3.24
CA GLN A 34 1.23 -1.69 2.09
C GLN A 34 -0.01 -2.11 1.29
N GLY A 35 -1.11 -2.47 1.97
CA GLY A 35 -2.36 -2.83 1.31
C GLY A 35 -3.00 -1.67 0.55
N ILE A 36 -2.97 -0.46 1.13
CA ILE A 36 -3.49 0.75 0.49
C ILE A 36 -2.63 1.13 -0.72
N GLU A 37 -1.31 1.09 -0.59
CA GLU A 37 -0.39 1.42 -1.68
C GLU A 37 -0.56 0.47 -2.87
N GLN A 38 -0.58 -0.85 -2.62
CA GLN A 38 -0.82 -1.86 -3.65
C GLN A 38 -2.19 -1.68 -4.30
N GLY A 39 -3.24 -1.50 -3.50
CA GLY A 39 -4.59 -1.29 -4.03
C GLY A 39 -4.72 -0.04 -4.90
N PHE A 40 -4.06 1.06 -4.54
CA PHE A 40 -4.04 2.28 -5.33
C PHE A 40 -3.26 2.11 -6.65
N ALA A 41 -2.12 1.45 -6.61
CA ALA A 41 -1.32 1.15 -7.80
C ALA A 41 -2.11 0.28 -8.80
N ASP A 42 -2.74 -0.79 -8.32
CA ASP A 42 -3.56 -1.70 -9.13
C ASP A 42 -4.77 -0.97 -9.72
N GLY A 43 -5.49 -0.19 -8.92
CA GLY A 43 -6.64 0.59 -9.39
C GLY A 43 -6.26 1.65 -10.43
N SER A 44 -5.13 2.34 -10.25
CA SER A 44 -4.59 3.29 -11.22
C SER A 44 -4.24 2.60 -12.54
N TYR A 45 -3.62 1.42 -12.49
CA TYR A 45 -3.28 0.64 -13.68
C TYR A 45 -4.54 0.13 -14.40
N GLN A 46 -5.53 -0.40 -13.68
CA GLN A 46 -6.82 -0.81 -14.25
C GLN A 46 -7.53 0.36 -14.94
N THR A 47 -7.54 1.54 -14.32
CA THR A 47 -8.15 2.75 -14.91
C THR A 47 -7.46 3.16 -16.22
N LYS A 48 -6.13 3.02 -16.31
CA LYS A 48 -5.38 3.26 -17.55
C LYS A 48 -5.77 2.28 -18.65
N LEU A 49 -5.93 1.00 -18.33
CA LEU A 49 -6.36 -0.03 -19.27
C LEU A 49 -7.79 0.21 -19.78
N GLU A 50 -8.72 0.54 -18.89
CA GLU A 50 -10.10 0.88 -19.27
C GLU A 50 -10.14 2.10 -20.18
N THR A 51 -9.38 3.15 -19.84
CA THR A 51 -9.26 4.35 -20.66
C THR A 51 -8.70 4.02 -22.05
N ALA A 52 -7.64 3.21 -22.13
CA ALA A 52 -7.06 2.79 -23.40
C ALA A 52 -8.03 1.94 -24.23
N ARG A 53 -8.83 1.07 -23.61
CA ARG A 53 -9.87 0.29 -24.29
C ARG A 53 -10.91 1.20 -24.94
N LEU A 54 -11.43 2.16 -24.19
CA LEU A 54 -12.41 3.13 -24.72
C LEU A 54 -11.83 3.93 -25.89
N MET A 55 -10.59 4.40 -25.78
CA MET A 55 -9.94 5.12 -26.88
C MET A 55 -9.72 4.25 -28.13
N LYS A 56 -9.45 2.95 -27.94
CA LYS A 56 -9.31 1.99 -29.03
C LYS A 56 -10.65 1.73 -29.73
N GLU A 57 -11.74 1.63 -28.98
CA GLU A 57 -13.11 1.54 -29.51
C GLU A 57 -13.49 2.78 -30.34
N GLU A 58 -13.05 3.96 -29.91
CA GLU A 58 -13.20 5.23 -30.64
C GLU A 58 -12.23 5.39 -31.83
N ASN A 59 -11.50 4.34 -32.22
CA ASN A 59 -10.52 4.33 -33.32
C ASN A 59 -9.40 5.39 -33.18
N CYS A 60 -9.02 5.73 -31.95
CA CYS A 60 -7.87 6.61 -31.72
C CYS A 60 -6.55 5.93 -32.12
N GLU A 61 -5.59 6.70 -32.61
CA GLU A 61 -4.27 6.16 -32.95
C GLU A 61 -3.54 5.60 -31.72
N ILE A 62 -2.83 4.48 -31.89
CA ILE A 62 -2.05 3.84 -30.81
C ILE A 62 -1.06 4.84 -30.18
N SER A 63 -0.41 5.67 -31.00
CA SER A 63 0.52 6.72 -30.56
C SER A 63 -0.14 7.71 -29.58
N PHE A 64 -1.41 8.05 -29.82
CA PHE A 64 -2.20 8.94 -28.98
C PHE A 64 -2.62 8.24 -27.68
N ILE A 65 -3.08 6.99 -27.76
CA ILE A 65 -3.46 6.21 -26.57
C ILE A 65 -2.28 6.03 -25.62
N GLN A 66 -1.09 5.71 -26.14
CA GLN A 66 0.13 5.61 -25.36
C GLN A 66 0.46 6.93 -24.64
N LYS A 67 0.31 8.07 -25.34
CA LYS A 67 0.57 9.39 -24.76
C LYS A 67 -0.42 9.76 -23.67
N MET A 68 -1.69 9.38 -23.81
CA MET A 68 -2.74 9.74 -22.86
C MET A 68 -2.79 8.83 -21.64
N THR A 69 -2.53 7.53 -21.82
CA THR A 69 -2.62 6.53 -20.75
C THR A 69 -1.28 6.21 -20.09
N GLY A 70 -0.17 6.53 -20.76
CA GLY A 70 1.18 6.17 -20.32
C GLY A 70 1.49 4.68 -20.47
N LEU A 71 0.62 3.92 -21.15
CA LEU A 71 0.85 2.50 -21.45
C LEU A 71 1.84 2.33 -22.60
N SER A 72 2.53 1.21 -22.59
CA SER A 72 3.40 0.78 -23.68
C SER A 72 2.59 0.42 -24.92
N LYS A 73 3.28 0.36 -26.06
CA LYS A 73 2.65 0.00 -27.34
C LYS A 73 2.06 -1.41 -27.28
N GLU A 74 2.80 -2.35 -26.70
CA GLU A 74 2.38 -3.75 -26.56
C GLU A 74 1.13 -3.88 -25.69
N GLU A 75 1.05 -3.13 -24.58
CA GLU A 75 -0.16 -3.11 -23.75
C GLU A 75 -1.36 -2.61 -24.55
N VAL A 76 -1.23 -1.49 -25.26
CA VAL A 76 -2.33 -0.93 -26.08
C VAL A 76 -2.73 -1.86 -27.24
N GLU A 77 -1.77 -2.54 -27.87
CA GLU A 77 -2.04 -3.51 -28.94
C GLU A 77 -2.78 -4.76 -28.42
N ASN A 78 -2.45 -5.21 -27.20
CA ASN A 78 -3.05 -6.38 -26.56
C ASN A 78 -4.39 -6.12 -25.83
N ILE A 79 -4.81 -4.85 -25.66
CA ILE A 79 -6.12 -4.48 -25.09
C ILE A 79 -7.28 -4.85 -26.01
#